data_AF-A0A0N0TT83-F1
#
_entry.id   AF-A0A0N0TT83-F1
#
_cell.length_a   1.000
_cell.length_b   1.000
_cell.length_c   1.000
_cell.angle_alpha   90.00
_cell.angle_beta   90.00
_cell.angle_gamma   90.00
#
_symmetry.space_group_name_H-M   'P 1'
#
loop_
_entity.id
_entity.type
_entity.pdbx_description
1 polymer ?
#
loop_
_entity_poly.entity_id
_entity_poly.type
_entity_poly.pdbx_seq_one_letter_code
_entity_poly.pdbx_strand_id
1 'polypeptide(L)' 'TYGYDSQGRLTRVEPQKTGEPSVASNYSYDKAGNILAVGNAVTNYVYNDASQLVSSNGTTTGWSYDKAGNETAAAP' A
#
# COMPACT_ATOMS: atom_id res chain seq x y z
N THR A 1 -12.45 12.52 -7.07
CA THR A 1 -11.54 12.54 -8.21
C THR A 1 -10.52 11.43 -8.06
N TYR A 2 -10.03 10.91 -9.18
CA TYR A 2 -9.02 9.86 -9.24
C TYR A 2 -7.77 10.40 -9.95
N GLY A 3 -6.59 10.11 -9.43
CA GLY A 3 -5.30 10.42 -10.05
C GLY A 3 -4.55 9.13 -10.40
N TYR A 4 -3.80 9.14 -11.49
CA TYR A 4 -3.03 7.98 -11.96
C TYR A 4 -1.61 8.38 -12.34
N ASP A 5 -0.67 7.44 -12.28
CA ASP A 5 0.68 7.61 -12.83
C ASP A 5 0.76 7.22 -14.31
N SER A 6 1.96 7.34 -14.91
CA SER A 6 2.19 7.01 -16.33
C SER A 6 2.04 5.52 -16.67
N GLN A 7 2.01 4.64 -15.66
CA GLN A 7 1.72 3.21 -15.83
C GLN A 7 0.22 2.90 -15.64
N GLY A 8 -0.61 3.93 -15.42
CA GLY A 8 -2.05 3.77 -15.21
C GLY A 8 -2.41 3.30 -13.79
N ARG A 9 -1.46 3.33 -12.84
CA ARG A 9 -1.71 2.92 -11.45
C ARG A 9 -2.31 4.08 -10.67
N LEU A 10 -3.26 3.79 -9.77
CA LEU A 10 -3.98 4.79 -8.98
C LEU A 10 -3.04 5.48 -7.98
N THR A 11 -2.85 6.79 -8.09
CA THR A 11 -1.99 7.57 -7.18
C THR A 11 -2.79 8.38 -6.16
N ARG A 12 -4.07 8.66 -6.43
CA ARG A 12 -4.91 9.47 -5.55
C ARG A 12 -6.39 9.13 -5.67
N VAL A 13 -7.07 9.01 -4.54
CA VAL A 13 -8.53 8.94 -4.44
C VAL A 13 -9.02 10.04 -3.53
N GLU A 14 -9.86 10.93 -4.04
CA GLU A 14 -10.53 11.95 -3.25
C GLU A 14 -12.05 11.82 -3.44
N PRO A 15 -12.76 11.19 -2.50
CA PRO A 15 -14.22 11.10 -2.58
C PRO A 15 -14.79 12.51 -2.43
N GLN A 16 -15.72 12.88 -3.32
CA GLN A 16 -16.49 14.11 -3.17
C GLN A 16 -17.66 13.83 -2.24
N LYS A 17 -17.63 14.41 -1.04
CA LYS A 17 -18.72 14.31 -0.07
C LYS A 17 -19.44 15.66 0.05
N THR A 18 -20.75 15.65 -0.06
CA THR A 18 -21.57 16.85 0.20
C THR A 18 -21.77 17.00 1.70
N GLY A 19 -21.41 18.17 2.25
CA GLY A 19 -21.60 18.47 3.68
C GLY A 19 -20.48 17.97 4.61
N GLU A 20 -19.44 17.30 4.09
CA GLU A 20 -18.25 16.89 4.84
C GLU A 20 -16.96 17.26 4.05
N PRO A 21 -15.84 17.53 4.74
CA PRO A 21 -14.55 17.65 4.08
C PRO A 21 -14.22 16.38 3.30
N SER A 22 -13.81 16.56 2.04
CA SER A 22 -13.26 15.48 1.23
C SER A 22 -11.83 15.23 1.69
N VAL A 23 -11.50 13.97 2.00
CA VAL A 23 -10.16 13.60 2.46
C VAL A 23 -9.52 12.68 1.42
N ALA A 24 -8.36 13.09 0.90
CA ALA A 24 -7.72 12.42 -0.22
C ALA A 24 -6.72 11.35 0.21
N SER A 25 -6.94 10.09 -0.15
CA SER A 25 -5.94 9.04 0.04
C SER A 25 -4.92 9.08 -1.10
N ASN A 26 -3.64 9.11 -0.77
CA ASN A 26 -2.55 9.02 -1.74
C ASN A 26 -1.93 7.63 -1.72
N TYR A 27 -1.37 7.23 -2.85
CA TYR A 27 -0.73 5.95 -3.06
C TYR A 27 0.62 6.17 -3.72
N SER A 28 1.62 5.40 -3.28
CA SER A 28 2.93 5.36 -3.91
C SER A 28 3.35 3.92 -4.14
N TYR A 29 4.20 3.72 -5.14
CA TYR A 29 4.58 2.39 -5.60
C TYR A 29 6.08 2.29 -5.80
N ASP A 30 6.62 1.10 -5.62
CA ASP A 30 7.96 0.76 -6.10
C ASP A 30 7.96 0.53 -7.62
N LYS A 31 9.14 0.17 -8.15
CA LYS A 31 9.33 -0.13 -9.57
C LYS A 31 8.65 -1.43 -10.02
N ALA A 32 8.42 -2.37 -9.10
CA ALA A 32 7.74 -3.63 -9.37
C ALA A 32 6.21 -3.49 -9.33
N GLY A 33 5.69 -2.40 -8.74
CA GLY A 33 4.26 -2.16 -8.58
C GLY A 33 3.72 -2.43 -7.18
N ASN A 34 4.57 -2.70 -6.20
CA ASN A 34 4.14 -2.88 -4.81
C ASN A 34 3.82 -1.52 -4.17
N ILE A 35 2.77 -1.45 -3.36
CA ILE A 35 2.34 -0.22 -2.69
C ILE A 35 3.32 0.10 -1.57
N LEU A 36 4.08 1.19 -1.67
CA LEU A 36 4.99 1.64 -0.61
C LEU A 36 4.27 2.41 0.49
N ALA A 37 3.21 3.14 0.13
CA ALA A 37 2.42 3.86 1.10
C ALA A 37 0.97 4.06 0.68
N VAL A 38 0.07 4.09 1.67
CA VAL A 38 -1.35 4.41 1.50
C VAL A 38 -1.87 5.38 2.56
N GLY A 39 -2.73 6.30 2.14
CA GLY A 39 -3.65 7.02 3.02
C GLY A 39 -3.22 8.42 3.46
N ASN A 40 -4.02 8.99 4.37
CA ASN A 40 -3.81 10.32 4.97
C ASN A 40 -2.89 10.27 6.20
N ALA A 41 -3.05 9.22 7.02
CA ALA A 41 -2.02 8.76 7.93
C ALA A 41 -1.21 7.74 7.13
N VAL A 42 0.01 8.11 6.74
CA VAL A 42 0.86 7.32 5.86
C VAL A 42 1.15 5.97 6.51
N THR A 43 0.55 4.90 5.99
CA THR A 43 1.00 3.54 6.29
C THR A 43 2.15 3.21 5.35
N ASN A 44 3.33 2.90 5.88
CA ASN A 44 4.52 2.55 5.11
C ASN A 44 4.68 1.04 5.02
N TYR A 45 4.99 0.54 3.84
CA TYR A 45 5.23 -0.87 3.59
C TYR A 45 6.64 -1.11 3.05
N VAL A 46 7.25 -2.22 3.45
CA VAL A 46 8.54 -2.69 2.92
C VAL A 46 8.36 -4.08 2.37
N TYR A 47 8.88 -4.32 1.17
CA TYR A 47 8.84 -5.61 0.50
C TYR A 47 10.25 -6.16 0.31
N ASN A 48 10.37 -7.49 0.30
CA ASN A 48 11.58 -8.16 -0.14
C ASN A 48 11.64 -8.29 -1.67
N ASP A 49 12.73 -8.85 -2.20
CA ASP A 49 12.95 -9.03 -3.64
C ASP A 49 11.90 -9.92 -4.32
N ALA A 50 11.20 -10.77 -3.56
CA ALA A 50 10.10 -11.60 -4.04
C ALA A 50 8.74 -10.87 -4.02
N SER A 51 8.72 -9.55 -3.76
CA SER A 51 7.50 -8.74 -3.61
C SER A 51 6.59 -9.21 -2.47
N GLN A 52 7.18 -9.77 -1.41
CA GLN A 52 6.47 -10.17 -0.20
C GLN A 52 6.58 -9.08 0.86
N LEU A 53 5.49 -8.81 1.57
CA LEU A 53 5.44 -7.79 2.61
C LEU A 53 6.26 -8.24 3.83
N VAL A 54 7.28 -7.48 4.19
CA VAL A 54 8.16 -7.80 5.33
C VAL A 54 8.11 -6.75 6.43
N SER A 55 7.51 -5.58 6.16
CA SER A 55 7.22 -4.59 7.20
C SER A 55 6.01 -3.74 6.90
N SER A 56 5.24 -3.41 7.94
CA SER A 56 4.20 -2.37 7.92
C SER A 56 4.43 -1.42 9.10
N ASN A 57 4.60 -0.12 8.83
CA ASN A 57 4.84 0.92 9.83
C ASN A 57 5.98 0.61 10.83
N GLY A 58 7.02 -0.10 10.36
CA GLY A 58 8.16 -0.48 11.19
C GLY A 58 7.99 -1.78 11.98
N THR A 59 6.78 -2.37 12.01
CA THR A 59 6.59 -3.75 12.47
C THR A 59 7.18 -4.68 11.42
N THR A 60 8.09 -5.57 11.80
CA THR A 60 8.79 -6.50 10.90
C THR A 60 8.52 -7.98 11.20
N THR A 61 7.58 -8.25 12.10
CA THR A 61 7.25 -9.61 12.57
C THR A 61 5.79 -9.94 12.27
N GLY A 62 5.49 -11.24 12.15
CA GLY A 62 4.13 -11.74 11.97
C GLY A 62 3.75 -12.13 10.54
N TRP A 63 4.57 -11.78 9.54
CA TRP A 63 4.39 -12.30 8.18
C TRP A 63 5.16 -13.60 7.95
N SER A 64 4.51 -14.58 7.32
CA SER A 64 5.17 -15.80 6.84
C SER A 64 4.65 -16.21 5.48
N TYR A 65 5.53 -16.83 4.68
CA TYR A 65 5.25 -17.21 3.30
C TYR A 65 5.63 -18.66 3.02
N ASP A 66 4.86 -19.33 2.16
CA ASP A 66 5.24 -20.64 1.63
C ASP A 66 6.29 -20.50 0.51
N LYS A 67 6.78 -21.64 -0.02
CA LYS A 67 7.77 -21.65 -1.10
C LYS A 67 7.26 -21.10 -2.44
N ALA A 68 5.94 -21.11 -2.66
CA ALA A 68 5.33 -20.52 -3.85
C ALA A 68 5.11 -19.01 -3.69
N GLY A 69 5.35 -18.48 -2.49
CA GLY A 69 5.24 -17.07 -2.16
C GLY A 69 3.87 -16.66 -1.63
N ASN A 70 2.98 -17.61 -1.33
CA ASN A 70 1.68 -17.31 -0.74
C ASN A 70 1.85 -16.93 0.73
N GLU A 71 1.14 -15.88 1.15
CA GLU A 71 1.08 -15.50 2.57
C GLU A 71 0.35 -16.57 3.37
N THR A 72 0.96 -16.97 4.49
CA THR A 72 0.44 -17.99 5.41
C THR A 72 0.14 -17.42 6.81
N ALA A 73 0.67 -16.24 7.12
CA ALA A 73 0.32 -15.44 8.28
C ALA A 73 0.57 -13.95 8.01
N ALA A 74 -0.21 -13.10 8.67
CA ALA A 74 -0.06 -11.64 8.68
C ALA A 74 0.28 -11.15 10.09
N ALA A 75 0.88 -9.96 10.18
CA ALA A 75 1.08 -9.30 11.47
C ALA A 75 -0.26 -9.05 12.20
N PRO A 76 -0.24 -9.12 13.56
CA PRO A 76 -1.43 -8.86 14.38
C PRO A 76 -1.92 -7.42 14.29
#